data_AF-A0A368NZ14-F1
#
_entry.id   AF-A0A368NZ14-F1
#
_cell.length_a   1.000
_cell.length_b   1.000
_cell.length_c   1.000
_cell.angle_alpha   90.00
_cell.angle_beta   90.00
_cell.angle_gamma   90.00
#
_symmetry.space_group_name_H-M   'P 1'
#
loop_
_entity.id
_entity.type
_entity.pdbx_description
1 polymer ?
#
loop_
_entity_poly.entity_id
_entity_poly.type
_entity_poly.pdbx_seq_one_letter_code
_entity_poly.pdbx_strand_id
1 'polypeptide(L)'
;MWRATRIGAGILSMLAVAWVVSSIKGGNVPWDGIALFISSFIAWAFAEYKADAHAPLAAKLHPHDIKLGLKLRQLFNEPTKIFLREHSFGQAYPHARLHSVRDVSYWEGAEYEFENQELDNVSSEIVRLSDELYKKLAEYAGPIRAPEGYFAVPLDHERAQDRFGPETSARITELNALSGQIVQQLDQFEKVFRRLSPESYVAMPRTVTVSAEGPRML
;
A
#
# COMPACT_ATOMS: atom_id res chain seq x y z
N MET A 1 -9.07 -20.47 -14.72
CA MET A 1 -9.76 -21.76 -14.98
C MET A 1 -10.02 -22.59 -13.71
N TRP A 2 -9.09 -22.64 -12.75
CA TRP A 2 -9.19 -23.53 -11.56
C TRP A 2 -10.36 -23.26 -10.59
N ARG A 3 -10.90 -22.03 -10.55
CA ARG A 3 -12.12 -21.69 -9.77
C ARG A 3 -13.41 -22.30 -10.33
N ALA A 4 -13.51 -22.44 -11.66
CA ALA A 4 -14.70 -23.01 -12.30
C ALA A 4 -14.83 -24.52 -12.04
N THR A 5 -13.70 -25.24 -11.99
CA THR A 5 -13.63 -26.66 -11.63
C THR A 5 -14.04 -26.94 -10.19
N ARG A 6 -13.75 -26.05 -9.23
CA ARG A 6 -14.18 -26.21 -7.81
C ARG A 6 -15.70 -26.12 -7.67
N ILE A 7 -16.32 -25.13 -8.31
CA ILE A 7 -17.77 -24.94 -8.27
C ILE A 7 -18.49 -26.08 -9.01
N GLY A 8 -17.97 -26.47 -10.18
CA GLY A 8 -18.52 -27.59 -10.96
C GLY A 8 -18.52 -28.92 -10.21
N ALA A 9 -17.42 -29.28 -9.55
CA ALA A 9 -17.31 -30.52 -8.78
C ALA A 9 -18.22 -30.54 -7.53
N GLY A 10 -18.39 -29.38 -6.88
CA GLY A 10 -19.32 -29.23 -5.75
C GLY A 10 -20.78 -29.44 -6.18
N ILE A 11 -21.19 -28.82 -7.29
CA ILE A 11 -22.56 -28.96 -7.84
C ILE A 11 -22.82 -30.41 -8.27
N LEU A 12 -21.87 -31.05 -8.96
CA LEU A 12 -21.96 -32.46 -9.35
C LEU A 12 -22.12 -33.40 -8.14
N SER A 13 -21.39 -33.14 -7.06
CA SER A 13 -21.52 -33.93 -5.82
C SER A 13 -22.90 -33.79 -5.19
N MET A 14 -23.50 -32.59 -5.19
CA MET A 14 -24.86 -32.37 -4.69
C MET A 14 -25.92 -33.06 -5.56
N LEU A 15 -25.76 -33.02 -6.88
CA LEU A 15 -26.66 -33.72 -7.82
C LEU A 15 -26.57 -35.24 -7.68
N ALA A 16 -25.36 -35.78 -7.47
CA ALA A 16 -25.15 -37.21 -7.23
C ALA A 16 -25.89 -37.69 -5.96
N VAL A 17 -25.83 -36.90 -4.88
CA VAL A 17 -26.57 -37.20 -3.63
C VAL A 17 -28.08 -37.19 -3.87
N ALA A 18 -28.60 -36.18 -4.58
CA ALA A 18 -30.02 -36.12 -4.91
C ALA A 18 -30.50 -37.33 -5.73
N TRP A 19 -29.66 -37.80 -6.66
CA TRP A 19 -29.93 -38.99 -7.47
C TRP A 19 -29.91 -40.28 -6.63
N VAL A 20 -28.91 -40.46 -5.76
CA VAL A 20 -28.84 -41.62 -4.85
C VAL A 20 -30.07 -41.69 -3.94
N VAL A 21 -30.49 -40.56 -3.35
CA VAL A 21 -31.68 -40.50 -2.49
C VAL A 21 -32.96 -40.84 -3.28
N SER A 22 -33.09 -40.35 -4.51
CA SER A 22 -34.23 -40.66 -5.38
C SER A 22 -34.28 -42.14 -5.77
N SER A 23 -33.13 -42.75 -6.06
CA SER A 23 -33.04 -44.15 -6.49
C SER A 23 -33.30 -45.13 -5.35
N ILE A 24 -32.84 -44.83 -4.13
CA ILE A 24 -33.15 -45.62 -2.91
C ILE A 24 -34.66 -45.63 -2.65
N LYS A 25 -35.36 -44.50 -2.82
CA LYS A 25 -36.83 -44.43 -2.71
C LYS A 25 -37.54 -45.27 -3.78
N GLY A 26 -36.91 -45.50 -4.93
CA GLY A 26 -37.39 -46.35 -6.01
C GLY A 26 -37.09 -47.84 -5.84
N GLY A 27 -36.43 -48.26 -4.76
CA GLY A 27 -36.11 -49.66 -4.48
C GLY A 27 -34.90 -50.23 -5.23
N ASN A 28 -34.14 -49.40 -5.92
CA ASN A 28 -32.90 -49.80 -6.61
C ASN A 28 -31.67 -49.44 -5.77
N VAL A 29 -30.58 -50.19 -5.94
CA VAL A 29 -29.28 -49.86 -5.36
C VAL A 29 -28.47 -49.06 -6.40
N PRO A 30 -28.28 -47.74 -6.22
CA PRO A 30 -27.70 -46.86 -7.24
C PRO A 30 -26.18 -46.85 -7.17
N TRP A 31 -25.55 -47.98 -7.52
CA TRP A 31 -24.08 -48.07 -7.54
C TRP A 31 -23.44 -46.98 -8.42
N ASP A 32 -24.07 -46.64 -9.53
CA ASP A 32 -23.61 -45.56 -10.43
C ASP A 32 -23.61 -44.18 -9.75
N GLY A 33 -24.64 -43.88 -8.95
CA GLY A 33 -24.73 -42.61 -8.22
C GLY A 33 -23.69 -42.52 -7.10
N ILE A 34 -23.41 -43.64 -6.42
CA ILE A 34 -22.36 -43.72 -5.39
C ILE A 34 -20.97 -43.55 -6.01
N ALA A 35 -20.69 -44.20 -7.14
CA ALA A 35 -19.43 -44.06 -7.86
C ALA A 35 -19.21 -42.61 -8.35
N LEU A 36 -20.27 -41.96 -8.85
CA LEU A 36 -20.22 -40.57 -9.29
C LEU A 36 -20.02 -39.60 -8.13
N PHE A 37 -20.63 -39.86 -6.97
CA PHE A 37 -20.38 -39.09 -5.75
C PHE A 37 -18.94 -39.22 -5.26
N ILE A 38 -18.42 -40.44 -5.13
CA ILE A 38 -17.06 -40.69 -4.62
C ILE A 38 -16.02 -40.03 -5.53
N SER A 39 -16.14 -40.22 -6.85
CA SER A 39 -15.19 -39.62 -7.81
C SER A 39 -15.26 -38.09 -7.82
N SER A 40 -16.47 -37.50 -7.77
CA SER A 40 -16.65 -36.04 -7.70
C SER A 40 -16.13 -35.46 -6.39
N PHE A 41 -16.35 -36.16 -5.28
CA PHE A 41 -15.86 -35.77 -3.96
C PHE A 41 -14.34 -35.84 -3.88
N ILE A 42 -13.70 -36.90 -4.40
CA ILE A 42 -12.23 -37.00 -4.47
C ILE A 42 -11.65 -35.88 -5.33
N ALA A 43 -12.26 -35.60 -6.49
CA ALA A 43 -11.82 -34.51 -7.36
C ALA A 43 -11.94 -33.13 -6.68
N TRP A 44 -13.05 -32.89 -5.96
CA TRP A 44 -13.24 -31.68 -5.17
C TRP A 44 -12.24 -31.58 -4.01
N ALA A 45 -12.09 -32.64 -3.22
CA ALA A 45 -11.16 -32.69 -2.08
C ALA A 45 -9.71 -32.52 -2.51
N PHE A 46 -9.31 -33.10 -3.65
CA PHE A 46 -7.98 -32.90 -4.22
C PHE A 46 -7.77 -31.47 -4.74
N ALA A 47 -8.79 -30.87 -5.35
CA ALA A 47 -8.76 -29.46 -5.73
C ALA A 47 -8.65 -28.54 -4.50
N GLU A 48 -9.32 -28.88 -3.40
CA GLU A 48 -9.23 -28.16 -2.13
C GLU A 48 -7.84 -28.32 -1.48
N TYR A 49 -7.31 -29.55 -1.42
CA TYR A 49 -5.98 -29.81 -0.89
C TYR A 49 -4.88 -29.05 -1.65
N LYS A 50 -4.95 -29.03 -2.99
CA LYS A 50 -4.04 -28.23 -3.81
C LYS A 50 -4.25 -26.72 -3.66
N ALA A 51 -5.43 -26.28 -3.25
CA ALA A 51 -5.70 -24.87 -2.96
C ALA A 51 -4.84 -24.39 -1.81
N ASP A 52 -4.85 -25.16 -0.73
CA ASP A 52 -4.19 -24.80 0.52
C ASP A 52 -2.68 -25.03 0.43
N ALA A 53 -2.23 -25.98 -0.40
CA ALA A 53 -0.81 -26.18 -0.72
C ALA A 53 -0.17 -25.01 -1.50
N HIS A 54 -0.98 -24.05 -1.98
CA HIS A 54 -0.51 -22.82 -2.61
C HIS A 54 -0.78 -21.58 -1.74
N ALA A 55 -1.14 -21.74 -0.47
CA ALA A 55 -0.92 -20.67 0.49
C ALA A 55 0.59 -20.37 0.47
N PRO A 56 1.02 -19.18 -0.02
CA PRO A 56 2.43 -18.91 -0.14
C PRO A 56 3.00 -18.99 1.28
N LEU A 57 3.87 -19.98 1.51
CA LEU A 57 4.77 -19.99 2.65
C LEU A 57 5.41 -18.60 2.62
N ALA A 58 5.12 -17.75 3.62
CA ALA A 58 5.53 -16.36 3.62
C ALA A 58 7.01 -16.30 3.22
N ALA A 59 7.27 -15.85 2.00
CA ALA A 59 8.61 -15.90 1.43
C ALA A 59 9.47 -15.06 2.37
N LYS A 60 10.40 -15.72 3.07
CA LYS A 60 11.23 -15.06 4.06
C LYS A 60 11.96 -13.93 3.34
N LEU A 61 11.58 -12.70 3.69
CA LEU A 61 12.07 -11.51 3.00
C LEU A 61 13.60 -11.43 3.16
N HIS A 62 14.30 -10.99 2.11
CA HIS A 62 15.75 -10.86 2.19
C HIS A 62 16.12 -9.80 3.25
N PRO A 63 17.20 -9.99 4.04
CA PRO A 63 17.59 -9.01 5.06
C PRO A 63 17.87 -7.61 4.50
N HIS A 64 18.22 -7.50 3.22
CA HIS A 64 18.35 -6.22 2.52
C HIS A 64 17.00 -5.49 2.43
N ASP A 65 15.99 -6.13 1.85
CA ASP A 65 14.63 -5.60 1.73
C ASP A 65 14.03 -5.18 3.07
N ILE A 66 14.30 -5.93 4.14
CA ILE A 66 13.86 -5.55 5.50
C ILE A 66 14.50 -4.22 5.92
N LYS A 67 15.83 -4.09 5.76
CA LYS A 67 16.54 -2.86 6.13
C LYS A 67 16.08 -1.67 5.29
N LEU A 68 15.91 -1.87 3.99
CA LEU A 68 15.49 -0.83 3.07
C LEU A 68 14.03 -0.40 3.32
N GLY A 69 13.14 -1.36 3.56
CA GLY A 69 11.76 -1.07 3.93
C GLY A 69 11.66 -0.32 5.27
N LEU A 70 12.48 -0.67 6.26
CA LEU A 70 12.57 0.08 7.51
C LEU A 70 13.12 1.51 7.29
N LYS A 71 14.10 1.69 6.41
CA LYS A 71 14.63 3.02 6.03
C LYS A 71 13.55 3.88 5.39
N LEU A 72 12.78 3.32 4.44
CA LEU A 72 11.68 4.03 3.79
C LEU A 72 10.62 4.48 4.81
N ARG A 73 10.26 3.60 5.76
CA ARG A 73 9.32 3.91 6.84
C ARG A 73 9.82 4.99 7.80
N GLN A 74 11.13 5.05 8.05
CA GLN A 74 11.73 6.09 8.89
C GLN A 74 11.69 7.46 8.19
N LEU A 75 11.96 7.50 6.88
CA LEU A 75 11.86 8.72 6.08
C LEU A 75 10.41 9.23 6.05
N PHE A 76 9.45 8.36 5.74
CA PHE A 76 8.02 8.69 5.73
C PHE A 76 7.32 8.32 7.03
N ASN A 77 7.76 8.97 8.12
CA ASN A 77 7.09 8.85 9.41
C ASN A 77 5.64 9.39 9.36
N GLU A 78 4.85 9.08 10.39
CA GLU A 78 3.43 9.47 10.44
C GLU A 78 3.19 10.99 10.26
N PRO A 79 3.96 11.88 10.89
CA PRO A 79 3.85 13.33 10.64
C PRO A 79 4.06 13.73 9.18
N THR A 80 5.00 13.08 8.48
CA THR A 80 5.26 13.35 7.05
C THR A 80 4.10 12.87 6.19
N LYS A 81 3.56 11.68 6.47
CA LYS A 81 2.37 11.16 5.76
C LYS A 81 1.14 12.04 5.98
N ILE A 82 0.92 12.52 7.21
CA ILE A 82 -0.17 13.47 7.51
C ILE A 82 0.03 14.76 6.70
N PHE A 83 1.24 15.31 6.68
CA PHE A 83 1.53 16.50 5.89
C PHE A 83 1.22 16.28 4.40
N LEU A 84 1.72 15.21 3.80
CA LEU A 84 1.47 14.91 2.38
C LEU A 84 -0.01 14.64 2.07
N ARG A 85 -0.78 14.15 3.04
CA ARG A 85 -2.21 13.85 2.89
C ARG A 85 -3.10 15.08 3.04
N GLU A 86 -2.80 15.93 4.01
CA GLU A 86 -3.72 16.98 4.47
C GLU A 86 -3.28 18.39 4.08
N HIS A 87 -1.99 18.60 3.81
CA HIS A 87 -1.49 19.92 3.44
C HIS A 87 -1.84 20.26 1.98
N SER A 88 -2.30 21.48 1.77
CA SER A 88 -2.46 22.05 0.43
C SER A 88 -1.28 22.96 0.11
N PHE A 89 -0.61 22.73 -1.03
CA PHE A 89 0.50 23.56 -1.50
C PHE A 89 0.10 25.00 -1.88
N GLY A 90 -1.19 25.33 -1.81
CA GLY A 90 -1.67 26.72 -1.83
C GLY A 90 -1.41 27.48 -0.52
N GLN A 91 -1.01 26.78 0.54
CA GLN A 91 -0.62 27.37 1.81
C GLN A 91 0.91 27.37 1.96
N ALA A 92 1.41 28.22 2.83
CA ALA A 92 2.84 28.23 3.16
C ALA A 92 3.21 26.98 3.97
N TYR A 93 4.37 26.40 3.68
CA TYR A 93 4.91 25.26 4.41
C TYR A 93 6.41 25.41 4.67
N PRO A 94 6.93 24.81 5.76
CA PRO A 94 8.37 24.78 6.00
C PRO A 94 9.03 23.82 5.01
N HIS A 95 10.11 24.26 4.35
CA HIS A 95 10.85 23.44 3.37
C HIS A 95 11.28 22.07 3.94
N ALA A 96 11.63 22.05 5.23
CA ALA A 96 12.05 20.83 5.92
C ALA A 96 11.01 19.70 5.92
N ARG A 97 9.72 20.01 5.72
CA ARG A 97 8.64 18.99 5.64
C ARG A 97 8.75 18.10 4.41
N LEU A 98 9.49 18.53 3.39
CA LEU A 98 9.67 17.81 2.14
C LEU A 98 11.04 17.14 2.02
N HIS A 99 11.87 17.19 3.07
CA HIS A 99 13.17 16.52 3.07
C HIS A 99 13.04 15.02 2.81
N SER A 100 12.03 14.35 3.37
CA SER A 100 11.82 12.92 3.11
C SER A 100 11.52 12.63 1.64
N VAL A 101 10.74 13.48 0.97
CA VAL A 101 10.43 13.35 -0.46
C VAL A 101 11.70 13.53 -1.29
N ARG A 102 12.49 14.56 -0.99
CA ARG A 102 13.78 14.82 -1.64
C ARG A 102 14.78 13.69 -1.41
N ASP A 103 14.90 13.21 -0.18
CA ASP A 103 15.90 12.20 0.17
C ASP A 103 15.57 10.85 -0.50
N VAL A 104 14.29 10.60 -0.80
CA VAL A 104 13.83 9.43 -1.57
C VAL A 104 13.92 9.65 -3.07
N SER A 105 13.78 10.88 -3.58
CA SER A 105 14.01 11.15 -5.01
C SER A 105 15.46 10.89 -5.44
N TYR A 106 16.41 10.88 -4.49
CA TYR A 106 17.82 10.54 -4.74
C TYR A 106 18.14 9.04 -4.63
N TRP A 107 17.13 8.17 -4.48
CA TRP A 107 17.33 6.73 -4.46
C TRP A 107 17.56 6.25 -5.90
N GLU A 108 18.84 6.14 -6.25
CA GLU A 108 19.30 5.64 -7.54
C GLU A 108 20.34 4.54 -7.31
N GLY A 109 20.27 3.46 -8.10
CA GLY A 109 21.23 2.36 -8.04
C GLY A 109 20.70 1.09 -7.38
N ALA A 110 21.50 0.02 -7.47
CA ALA A 110 21.13 -1.32 -7.04
C ALA A 110 21.01 -1.46 -5.51
N GLU A 111 21.56 -0.53 -4.73
CA GLU A 111 21.45 -0.52 -3.27
C GLU A 111 20.06 -0.08 -2.75
N TYR A 112 19.21 0.42 -3.64
CA TYR A 112 17.82 0.81 -3.37
C TYR A 112 16.80 -0.09 -4.08
N GLU A 113 17.26 -1.16 -4.73
CA GLU A 113 16.42 -2.15 -5.40
C GLU A 113 15.99 -3.22 -4.39
N PHE A 114 14.70 -3.54 -4.36
CA PHE A 114 14.21 -4.65 -3.53
C PHE A 114 14.32 -5.95 -4.32
N GLU A 115 14.81 -7.02 -3.68
CA GLU A 115 14.83 -8.35 -4.32
C GLU A 115 13.41 -8.89 -4.49
N ASN A 116 12.51 -8.55 -3.56
CA ASN A 116 11.09 -8.81 -3.73
C ASN A 116 10.46 -7.85 -4.76
N GLN A 117 10.10 -8.40 -5.92
CA GLN A 117 9.50 -7.64 -7.01
C GLN A 117 8.24 -6.85 -6.64
N GLU A 118 7.43 -7.30 -5.68
CA GLU A 118 6.23 -6.57 -5.27
C GLU A 118 6.59 -5.31 -4.46
N LEU A 119 7.57 -5.41 -3.56
CA LEU A 119 8.10 -4.24 -2.85
C LEU A 119 8.85 -3.31 -3.81
N ASP A 120 9.62 -3.87 -4.73
CA ASP A 120 10.41 -3.10 -5.69
C ASP A 120 9.53 -2.21 -6.56
N ASN A 121 8.49 -2.80 -7.17
CA ASN A 121 7.53 -2.07 -8.01
C ASN A 121 6.87 -0.91 -7.25
N VAL A 122 6.44 -1.14 -6.01
CA VAL A 122 5.78 -0.11 -5.21
C VAL A 122 6.79 0.97 -4.78
N SER A 123 7.99 0.58 -4.38
CA SER A 123 9.03 1.51 -3.95
C SER A 123 9.55 2.39 -5.09
N SER A 124 9.74 1.81 -6.28
CA SER A 124 10.12 2.51 -7.49
C SER A 124 9.08 3.56 -7.89
N GLU A 125 7.79 3.25 -7.73
CA GLU A 125 6.73 4.22 -7.97
C GLU A 125 6.73 5.36 -6.94
N ILE A 126 7.04 5.08 -5.67
CA ILE A 126 7.23 6.12 -4.65
C ILE A 126 8.40 7.03 -5.02
N VAL A 127 9.53 6.46 -5.45
CA VAL A 127 10.71 7.24 -5.88
C VAL A 127 10.36 8.12 -7.07
N ARG A 128 9.73 7.54 -8.11
CA ARG A 128 9.30 8.27 -9.31
C ARG A 128 8.37 9.44 -8.99
N LEU A 129 7.34 9.20 -8.16
CA LEU A 129 6.40 10.25 -7.75
C LEU A 129 7.07 11.30 -6.87
N SER A 130 8.02 10.90 -6.03
CA SER A 130 8.78 11.82 -5.18
C SER A 130 9.67 12.75 -5.99
N ASP A 131 10.36 12.21 -7.01
CA ASP A 131 11.15 12.99 -7.97
C ASP A 131 10.27 13.98 -8.74
N GLU A 132 9.14 13.49 -9.28
CA GLU A 132 8.20 14.33 -10.02
C GLU A 132 7.64 15.48 -9.16
N LEU A 133 7.24 15.18 -7.92
CA LEU A 133 6.78 16.18 -6.97
C LEU A 133 7.90 17.20 -6.68
N TYR A 134 9.11 16.73 -6.38
CA TYR A 134 10.22 17.61 -6.02
C TYR A 134 10.65 18.52 -7.17
N LYS A 135 10.69 17.99 -8.40
CA LYS A 135 10.96 18.78 -9.61
C LYS A 135 9.93 19.89 -9.81
N LYS A 136 8.64 19.56 -9.70
CA LYS A 136 7.57 20.56 -9.85
C LYS A 136 7.57 21.59 -8.74
N LEU A 137 7.93 21.22 -7.51
CA LEU A 137 8.10 22.17 -6.41
C LEU A 137 9.26 23.12 -6.69
N ALA A 138 10.37 22.64 -7.24
CA ALA A 138 11.48 23.51 -7.65
C ALA A 138 11.09 24.49 -8.78
N GLU A 139 10.15 24.10 -9.64
CA GLU A 139 9.61 24.96 -10.71
C GLU A 139 8.56 25.96 -10.20
N TYR A 140 7.66 25.54 -9.31
CA TYR A 140 6.45 26.30 -8.96
C TYR A 140 6.52 27.03 -7.62
N ALA A 141 7.28 26.51 -6.66
CA ALA A 141 7.35 27.06 -5.32
C ALA A 141 8.56 27.98 -5.16
N GLY A 142 8.37 29.06 -4.40
CA GLY A 142 9.43 29.98 -4.03
C GLY A 142 9.48 30.24 -2.53
N PRO A 143 10.61 30.71 -2.01
CA PRO A 143 10.70 31.18 -0.63
C PRO A 143 9.77 32.39 -0.43
N ILE A 144 9.09 32.45 0.71
CA ILE A 144 8.24 33.58 1.09
C ILE A 144 8.93 34.49 2.10
N ARG A 145 8.52 35.76 2.16
CA ARG A 145 9.17 36.75 3.03
C ARG A 145 9.06 36.46 4.52
N ALA A 146 7.94 35.90 4.97
CA ALA A 146 7.75 35.51 6.37
C ALA A 146 6.67 34.41 6.49
N PRO A 147 6.86 33.42 7.38
CA PRO A 147 8.04 33.17 8.21
C PRO A 147 9.27 32.65 7.42
N GLU A 148 10.49 32.83 7.95
CA GLU A 148 11.73 32.41 7.29
C GLU A 148 11.80 30.87 7.12
N GLY A 149 12.37 30.40 6.00
CA GLY A 149 12.48 28.97 5.69
C GLY A 149 11.19 28.34 5.18
N TYR A 150 10.15 29.15 4.93
CA TYR A 150 8.90 28.69 4.35
C TYR A 150 8.86 28.95 2.84
N PHE A 151 8.13 28.07 2.18
CA PHE A 151 7.88 28.08 0.76
C PHE A 151 6.39 28.10 0.51
N ALA A 152 6.00 28.65 -0.63
CA ALA A 152 4.64 28.59 -1.13
C ALA A 152 4.66 28.54 -2.65
N VAL A 153 3.64 27.89 -3.23
CA VAL A 153 3.38 27.94 -4.67
C VAL A 153 2.83 29.31 -5.07
N PRO A 154 1.76 29.84 -4.43
CA PRO A 154 1.40 31.23 -4.65
C PRO A 154 2.47 32.12 -4.01
N LEU A 155 3.13 32.92 -4.84
CA LEU A 155 4.17 33.84 -4.38
C LEU A 155 3.54 35.04 -3.65
N ASP A 156 4.37 35.81 -2.95
CA ASP A 156 3.90 36.88 -2.04
C ASP A 156 2.95 37.90 -2.72
N HIS A 157 3.10 38.15 -4.02
CA HIS A 157 2.23 39.06 -4.77
C HIS A 157 0.80 38.50 -4.99
N GLU A 158 0.65 37.19 -5.25
CA GLU A 158 -0.67 36.55 -5.40
C GLU A 158 -1.32 36.33 -4.04
N ARG A 159 -0.53 35.99 -3.02
CA ARG A 159 -1.00 35.85 -1.64
C ARG A 159 -1.58 37.14 -1.09
N ALA A 160 -1.04 38.30 -1.46
CA ALA A 160 -1.57 39.60 -1.05
C ALA A 160 -2.95 39.93 -1.65
N GLN A 161 -3.37 39.24 -2.73
CA GLN A 161 -4.61 39.52 -3.45
C GLN A 161 -5.76 38.57 -3.06
N ASP A 162 -5.53 37.59 -2.18
CA ASP A 162 -6.48 36.53 -1.78
C ASP A 162 -7.17 35.82 -2.95
N ARG A 163 -6.59 35.91 -4.16
CA ARG A 163 -7.09 35.30 -5.39
C ARG A 163 -5.92 34.76 -6.17
N PHE A 164 -5.97 33.46 -6.45
CA PHE A 164 -4.98 32.79 -7.29
C PHE A 164 -5.40 32.88 -8.75
N GLY A 165 -4.43 33.09 -9.63
CA GLY A 165 -4.66 32.92 -11.06
C GLY A 165 -5.11 31.48 -11.38
N PRO A 166 -5.75 31.25 -12.54
CA PRO A 166 -6.11 29.91 -12.98
C PRO A 166 -4.89 29.00 -13.11
N GLU A 167 -3.74 29.55 -13.51
CA GLU A 167 -2.47 28.81 -13.62
C GLU A 167 -1.96 28.35 -12.26
N THR A 168 -1.89 29.25 -11.26
CA THR A 168 -1.46 28.92 -9.89
C THR A 168 -2.38 27.89 -9.25
N SER A 169 -3.69 28.00 -9.49
CA SER A 169 -4.68 27.02 -9.02
C SER A 169 -4.48 25.64 -9.63
N ALA A 170 -4.13 25.56 -10.92
CA ALA A 170 -3.80 24.32 -11.60
C ALA A 170 -2.52 23.69 -11.03
N ARG A 171 -1.46 24.48 -10.81
CA ARG A 171 -0.20 24.03 -10.19
C ARG A 171 -0.42 23.47 -8.78
N ILE A 172 -1.19 24.16 -7.95
CA ILE A 172 -1.56 23.69 -6.60
C ILE A 172 -2.30 22.34 -6.69
N THR A 173 -3.26 22.23 -7.60
CA THR A 173 -4.05 21.00 -7.79
C THR A 173 -3.16 19.84 -8.19
N GLU A 174 -2.23 20.07 -9.12
CA GLU A 174 -1.27 19.06 -9.57
C GLU A 174 -0.35 18.58 -8.43
N LEU A 175 0.24 19.49 -7.68
CA LEU A 175 1.12 19.16 -6.54
C LEU A 175 0.38 18.39 -5.44
N ASN A 176 -0.85 18.83 -5.11
CA ASN A 176 -1.70 18.13 -4.15
C ASN A 176 -2.05 16.71 -4.63
N ALA A 177 -2.31 16.53 -5.93
CA ALA A 177 -2.59 15.23 -6.51
C ALA A 177 -1.37 14.29 -6.44
N LEU A 178 -0.17 14.77 -6.77
CA LEU A 178 1.07 14.00 -6.64
C LEU A 178 1.34 13.58 -5.20
N SER A 179 1.19 14.51 -4.26
CA SER A 179 1.34 14.22 -2.83
C SER A 179 0.35 13.16 -2.34
N GLY A 180 -0.92 13.25 -2.78
CA GLY A 180 -1.93 12.22 -2.52
C GLY A 180 -1.56 10.85 -3.10
N GLN A 181 -1.01 10.80 -4.31
CA GLN A 181 -0.54 9.55 -4.93
C GLN A 181 0.63 8.93 -4.17
N ILE A 182 1.60 9.75 -3.71
CA ILE A 182 2.70 9.27 -2.86
C ILE A 182 2.15 8.59 -1.61
N VAL A 183 1.19 9.21 -0.92
CA VAL A 183 0.58 8.63 0.28
C VAL A 183 -0.12 7.30 -0.02
N GLN A 184 -0.84 7.20 -1.14
CA GLN A 184 -1.48 5.94 -1.56
C GLN A 184 -0.46 4.83 -1.77
N GLN A 185 0.66 5.13 -2.42
CA GLN A 185 1.74 4.17 -2.64
C GLN A 185 2.44 3.79 -1.33
N LEU A 186 2.65 4.73 -0.41
CA LEU A 186 3.18 4.45 0.93
C LEU A 186 2.25 3.52 1.72
N ASP A 187 0.93 3.72 1.64
CA ASP A 187 -0.04 2.84 2.29
C ASP A 187 -0.07 1.43 1.64
N GLN A 188 0.09 1.35 0.32
CA GLN A 188 0.25 0.07 -0.39
C GLN A 188 1.55 -0.63 0.03
N PHE A 189 2.66 0.10 0.10
CA PHE A 189 3.94 -0.40 0.57
C PHE A 189 3.83 -0.99 1.97
N GLU A 190 3.22 -0.25 2.92
CA GLU A 190 3.01 -0.71 4.29
C GLU A 190 2.15 -1.99 4.36
N LYS A 191 1.14 -2.14 3.49
CA LYS A 191 0.33 -3.36 3.42
C LYS A 191 1.16 -4.56 2.94
N VAL A 192 1.95 -4.37 1.87
CA VAL A 192 2.81 -5.43 1.32
C VAL A 192 3.91 -5.80 2.31
N PHE A 193 4.61 -4.80 2.86
CA PHE A 193 5.70 -4.98 3.81
C PHE A 193 5.22 -5.68 5.09
N ARG A 194 4.06 -5.31 5.64
CA ARG A 194 3.46 -6.00 6.80
C ARG A 194 3.09 -7.44 6.51
N ARG A 195 2.62 -7.74 5.31
CA ARG A 195 2.28 -9.12 4.90
C ARG A 195 3.54 -9.98 4.76
N LEU A 196 4.63 -9.41 4.23
CA LEU A 196 5.86 -10.16 3.94
C LEU A 196 6.83 -10.23 5.14
N SER A 197 6.83 -9.23 6.02
CA SER A 197 7.67 -9.18 7.23
C SER A 197 6.89 -8.73 8.46
N PRO A 198 5.94 -9.56 8.97
CA PRO A 198 5.20 -9.24 10.18
C PRO A 198 6.09 -9.08 11.41
N GLU A 199 7.19 -9.84 11.51
CA GLU A 199 8.16 -9.79 12.60
C GLU A 199 8.81 -8.40 12.77
N SER A 200 9.00 -7.67 11.68
CA SER A 200 9.53 -6.29 11.70
C SER A 200 8.60 -5.29 12.41
N TYR A 201 7.32 -5.63 12.56
CA TYR A 201 6.34 -4.83 13.32
C TYR A 201 6.23 -5.25 14.79
N VAL A 202 6.55 -6.50 15.12
CA VAL A 202 6.53 -7.00 16.50
C VAL A 202 7.78 -6.55 17.26
N ALA A 203 8.92 -6.45 16.58
CA ALA A 203 10.20 -6.07 17.17
C ALA A 203 10.37 -4.57 17.44
N MET A 204 9.46 -3.70 16.98
CA MET A 204 9.50 -2.28 17.31
C MET A 204 8.80 -2.04 18.65
N PRO A 205 9.52 -1.74 19.75
CA PRO A 205 8.86 -1.25 20.95
C PRO A 205 8.09 0.00 20.57
N ARG A 206 6.79 0.05 20.88
CA ARG A 206 6.02 1.29 20.84
C ARG A 206 6.67 2.26 21.80
N THR A 207 7.60 3.08 21.33
CA THR A 207 8.09 4.23 22.10
C THR A 207 6.96 5.24 22.09
N VAL A 208 5.98 5.04 22.95
CA VAL A 208 5.02 6.05 23.36
C VAL A 208 5.81 7.01 24.24
N THR A 209 6.56 7.93 23.63
CA THR A 209 7.00 9.13 24.33
C THR A 209 5.80 10.06 24.46
N VAL A 210 4.88 9.71 25.36
CA VAL A 210 4.06 10.72 26.05
C VAL A 210 5.01 11.34 27.06
N SER A 211 5.79 12.32 26.62
CA SER A 211 6.45 13.24 27.54
C SER A 211 5.38 14.21 28.03
N ALA A 212 4.56 13.72 28.96
CA ALA A 212 3.73 14.55 29.81
C ALA A 212 4.63 15.18 30.88
N GLU A 213 5.41 16.17 30.49
CA GLU A 213 6.07 17.07 31.43
C GLU A 213 6.00 18.48 30.84
N GLY A 214 4.86 19.13 31.09
CA GLY A 214 4.78 20.57 30.97
C GLY A 214 5.62 21.20 32.09
N PRO A 215 6.33 22.30 31.84
CA PRO A 215 6.86 23.10 32.93
C PRO A 215 5.69 23.84 33.58
N ARG A 216 5.33 23.40 34.78
CA ARG A 216 4.61 24.23 35.75
C ARG A 216 5.56 25.34 36.22
N MET A 217 5.10 26.57 36.00
CA MET A 217 5.35 27.80 36.81
C MET A 217 6.78 28.36 36.70
N LEU A 218 7.03 29.66 36.63
CA LEU A 218 6.35 30.83 37.20
C LEU A 218 6.38 32.02 36.23
#